data_AF-A0A9R0R5X2-F1
#
_entry.id   AF-A0A9R0R5X2-F1
#
_cell.length_a   1.000
_cell.length_b   1.000
_cell.length_c   1.000
_cell.angle_alpha   90.00
_cell.angle_beta   90.00
_cell.angle_gamma   90.00
#
_symmetry.space_group_name_H-M   'P 1'
#
loop_
_entity.id
_entity.type
_entity.pdbx_description
1 polymer ?
#
loop_
_entity_poly.entity_id
_entity_poly.type
_entity_poly.pdbx_seq_one_letter_code
_entity_poly.pdbx_strand_id
1 'polypeptide(L)'
;MQVMEEVRKLMEAHKEEVTSITVTGHSLGASLATLNAVDMVSHGVNVPPSSPQQQPPCPVTAILFASPHVGDDSFKLAFASFPDLRALHVRNAGDVVPLYPPIGYVDAATVVLPVDTGRSPYLKQPGTVQTRHNLECYLHGVAGFQGAGGGFKLEVDRDVALVNKGADALKDKYPVPPNWHVINNKSMVRDSDGHWKLRDFEET
;
A
#
# COMPACT_ATOMS: atom_id res chain seq x y z
N MET A 1 20.62 -1.44 8.23
CA MET A 1 20.56 -0.42 7.17
C MET A 1 19.17 0.18 7.16
N GLN A 2 19.04 1.50 7.31
CA GLN A 2 17.74 2.18 7.43
C GLN A 2 17.25 2.71 6.06
N VAL A 3 15.94 2.96 5.90
CA VAL A 3 15.30 3.37 4.63
C VAL A 3 15.95 4.61 4.00
N MET A 4 16.20 5.67 4.78
CA MET A 4 16.76 6.91 4.24
C MET A 4 18.19 6.75 3.71
N GLU A 5 19.01 5.92 4.36
CA GLU A 5 20.39 5.68 3.94
C GLU A 5 20.42 4.96 2.60
N GLU A 6 19.55 3.97 2.42
CA GLU A 6 19.47 3.20 1.19
C GLU A 6 18.94 4.03 0.02
N VAL A 7 17.91 4.86 0.27
CA VAL A 7 17.39 5.76 -0.75
C VAL A 7 18.44 6.77 -1.18
N ARG A 8 19.26 7.30 -0.25
CA ARG A 8 20.39 8.17 -0.62
C ARG A 8 21.42 7.46 -1.50
N LYS A 9 21.74 6.19 -1.22
CA LYS A 9 22.65 5.40 -2.06
C LYS A 9 22.10 5.23 -3.47
N LEU A 10 20.80 4.96 -3.61
CA LEU A 10 20.14 4.89 -4.92
C LEU A 10 20.14 6.23 -5.64
N MET A 11 19.85 7.33 -4.93
CA MET A 11 19.89 8.68 -5.51
C MET A 11 21.30 9.07 -5.99
N GLU A 12 22.36 8.62 -5.31
CA GLU A 12 23.74 8.80 -5.77
C GLU A 12 24.05 7.91 -6.99
N ALA A 13 23.63 6.65 -6.97
CA ALA A 13 23.85 5.72 -8.07
C ALA A 13 23.19 6.18 -9.39
N HIS A 14 22.06 6.88 -9.29
CA HIS A 14 21.26 7.34 -10.44
C HIS A 14 21.24 8.88 -10.60
N LYS A 15 22.28 9.59 -10.13
CA LYS A 15 22.34 11.06 -10.14
C LYS A 15 22.35 11.74 -11.52
N GLU A 16 22.57 10.97 -12.58
CA GLU A 16 22.53 11.46 -13.97
C GLU A 16 21.17 11.21 -14.64
N GLU A 17 20.28 10.45 -13.99
CA GLU A 17 18.96 10.10 -14.49
C GLU A 17 17.87 11.00 -13.89
N VAL A 18 16.70 11.02 -14.53
CA VAL A 18 15.51 11.63 -13.92
C VAL A 18 14.88 10.60 -12.98
N THR A 19 14.88 10.91 -11.68
CA THR A 19 14.41 9.98 -10.64
C THR A 19 13.04 10.37 -10.09
N SER A 20 12.41 9.44 -9.37
CA SER A 20 11.27 9.70 -8.48
C SER A 20 11.30 8.72 -7.31
N ILE A 21 10.70 9.09 -6.18
CA ILE A 21 10.58 8.22 -5.02
C ILE A 21 9.10 7.89 -4.82
N THR A 22 8.76 6.60 -4.82
CA THR A 22 7.40 6.14 -4.51
C THR A 22 7.43 5.31 -3.24
N VAL A 23 6.62 5.71 -2.26
CA VAL A 23 6.42 4.96 -1.01
C VAL A 23 5.01 4.41 -1.02
N THR A 24 4.83 3.17 -0.62
CA THR A 24 3.51 2.54 -0.59
C THR A 24 3.32 1.75 0.69
N GLY A 25 2.07 1.60 1.10
CA GLY A 25 1.74 0.82 2.26
C GLY A 25 0.25 0.56 2.39
N HIS A 26 -0.08 -0.44 3.19
CA HIS A 26 -1.45 -0.81 3.55
C HIS A 26 -1.62 -0.78 5.06
N SER A 27 -2.75 -0.28 5.56
CA SER A 27 -3.04 -0.24 6.99
C SER A 27 -1.94 0.49 7.77
N LEU A 28 -1.36 -0.12 8.81
CA LEU A 28 -0.18 0.41 9.51
C LEU A 28 0.96 0.80 8.55
N GLY A 29 1.21 0.00 7.51
CA GLY A 29 2.23 0.29 6.51
C GLY A 29 1.95 1.58 5.73
N ALA A 30 0.68 1.94 5.53
CA ALA A 30 0.30 3.20 4.89
C ALA A 30 0.58 4.40 5.82
N SER A 31 0.33 4.25 7.12
CA SER A 31 0.71 5.27 8.10
C SER A 31 2.23 5.50 8.11
N LEU A 32 3.01 4.41 8.10
CA LEU A 32 4.47 4.48 8.03
C LEU A 32 4.95 5.08 6.70
N ALA A 33 4.33 4.73 5.57
CA ALA A 33 4.63 5.31 4.27
C ALA A 33 4.38 6.83 4.26
N THR A 34 3.32 7.29 4.92
CA THR A 34 2.98 8.72 5.04
C THR A 34 4.06 9.47 5.82
N LEU A 35 4.45 8.96 6.99
CA LEU A 35 5.53 9.53 7.80
C LEU A 35 6.87 9.53 7.06
N ASN A 36 7.20 8.40 6.44
CA ASN A 36 8.47 8.24 5.72
C ASN A 36 8.58 9.19 4.52
N ALA A 37 7.49 9.41 3.78
CA ALA A 37 7.47 10.36 2.68
C ALA A 37 7.72 11.81 3.15
N VAL A 38 7.15 12.21 4.30
CA VAL A 38 7.44 13.51 4.93
C VAL A 38 8.89 13.59 5.41
N ASP A 39 9.39 12.53 6.05
CA ASP A 39 10.78 12.47 6.52
C ASP A 39 11.77 12.61 5.36
N MET A 40 11.49 11.97 4.22
CA MET A 40 12.32 12.06 3.02
C MET A 40 12.44 13.49 2.50
N VAL A 41 11.32 14.20 2.30
CA VAL A 41 11.34 15.57 1.77
C VAL A 41 11.89 16.57 2.78
N SER A 42 11.55 16.41 4.07
CA SER A 42 12.04 17.31 5.12
C SER A 42 13.55 17.23 5.35
N HIS A 43 14.15 16.05 5.13
CA HIS A 43 15.60 15.84 5.20
C HIS A 43 16.30 15.96 3.84
N GLY A 44 15.61 16.41 2.79
CA GLY A 44 16.16 16.58 1.45
C GLY A 44 16.71 15.29 0.82
N VAL A 45 16.17 14.13 1.19
CA VAL A 45 16.58 12.83 0.62
C VAL A 45 16.30 12.76 -0.88
N ASN A 46 15.28 13.48 -1.33
CA ASN A 46 14.90 13.59 -2.74
C ASN A 46 15.69 14.65 -3.51
N VAL A 47 16.62 15.36 -2.86
CA VAL A 47 17.50 16.31 -3.55
C VAL A 47 18.64 15.52 -4.21
N PRO A 48 18.78 15.59 -5.55
CA PRO A 48 19.84 14.88 -6.24
C PRO A 48 21.22 15.42 -5.80
N PRO A 49 22.23 14.55 -5.68
CA PRO A 49 23.61 14.97 -5.40
C PRO A 49 24.16 15.92 -6.47
N SER A 50 25.18 16.71 -6.11
CA SER A 50 25.80 17.68 -7.02
C SER A 50 26.21 17.04 -8.36
N SER A 51 25.50 17.42 -9.41
CA SER A 51 25.70 16.97 -10.79
C SER A 51 25.90 18.17 -11.72
N PRO A 52 26.68 18.05 -12.82
CA PRO A 52 26.88 19.12 -13.79
C PRO A 52 25.58 19.73 -14.36
N GLN A 53 24.48 18.97 -14.34
CA GLN A 53 23.18 19.40 -14.87
C GLN A 53 22.22 19.98 -13.82
N GLN A 54 22.64 20.14 -12.56
CA GLN A 54 21.89 20.78 -11.46
C GLN A 54 20.37 20.49 -11.50
N GLN A 55 20.00 19.24 -11.24
CA GLN A 55 18.61 18.81 -11.27
C GLN A 55 17.82 19.31 -10.04
N PRO A 56 16.51 19.61 -10.18
CA PRO A 56 15.66 19.93 -9.04
C PRO A 56 15.40 18.69 -8.17
N PRO A 57 14.90 18.85 -6.94
CA PRO A 57 14.46 17.72 -6.11
C PRO A 57 13.43 16.85 -6.85
N CYS A 58 13.58 15.53 -6.74
CA CYS A 58 12.69 14.58 -7.41
C CYS A 58 11.34 14.47 -6.67
N PRO A 59 10.24 14.18 -7.36
CA PRO A 59 8.95 14.05 -6.72
C PRO A 59 8.91 12.84 -5.77
N VAL A 60 8.28 13.02 -4.62
CA VAL A 60 8.00 11.96 -3.65
C VAL A 60 6.49 11.70 -3.65
N THR A 61 6.09 10.48 -3.98
CA THR A 61 4.67 10.09 -4.05
C THR A 61 4.36 8.95 -3.09
N ALA A 62 3.39 9.16 -2.21
CA ALA A 62 2.85 8.11 -1.36
C ALA A 62 1.56 7.53 -1.98
N ILE A 63 1.52 6.22 -2.21
CA ILE A 63 0.30 5.50 -2.61
C ILE A 63 -0.17 4.67 -1.42
N LEU A 64 -1.28 5.07 -0.82
CA LEU A 64 -1.71 4.61 0.48
C LEU A 64 -3.00 3.81 0.34
N PHE A 65 -3.02 2.59 0.89
CA PHE A 65 -4.22 1.76 0.92
C PHE A 65 -4.73 1.64 2.35
N ALA A 66 -5.99 1.99 2.58
CA ALA A 66 -6.61 1.83 3.88
C ALA A 66 -5.83 2.50 5.04
N SER A 67 -5.27 3.68 4.79
CA SER A 67 -4.44 4.38 5.78
C SER A 67 -5.30 4.86 6.95
N PRO A 68 -4.95 4.48 8.20
CA PRO A 68 -5.35 5.26 9.36
C PRO A 68 -4.92 6.73 9.21
N HIS A 69 -5.59 7.63 9.93
CA HIS A 69 -5.18 9.02 10.04
C HIS A 69 -3.78 9.14 10.65
N VAL A 70 -2.98 10.07 10.12
CA VAL A 70 -1.61 10.32 10.55
C VAL A 70 -1.46 11.81 10.84
N GLY A 71 -1.12 12.12 12.09
CA GLY A 71 -0.96 13.49 12.56
C GLY A 71 -2.26 14.28 12.69
N ASP A 72 -2.12 15.50 13.19
CA ASP A 72 -3.17 16.48 13.39
C ASP A 72 -3.25 17.45 12.19
N ASP A 73 -4.05 18.52 12.33
CA ASP A 73 -4.15 19.57 11.30
C ASP A 73 -2.80 20.25 11.04
N SER A 74 -1.95 20.40 12.06
CA SER A 74 -0.61 20.96 11.93
C SER A 74 0.26 20.08 11.03
N PHE A 75 0.21 18.77 11.23
CA PHE A 75 0.89 17.81 10.37
C PHE A 75 0.37 17.86 8.93
N LYS A 76 -0.95 17.94 8.73
CA LYS A 76 -1.55 18.07 7.39
C LYS A 76 -1.09 19.35 6.67
N LEU A 77 -1.01 20.47 7.39
CA LEU A 77 -0.50 21.73 6.84
C LEU A 77 0.99 21.63 6.50
N ALA A 78 1.79 21.00 7.37
CA ALA A 78 3.21 20.73 7.09
C ALA A 78 3.38 19.83 5.86
N PHE A 79 2.61 18.74 5.76
CA PHE A 79 2.60 17.85 4.60
C PHE A 79 2.32 18.63 3.30
N ALA A 80 1.28 19.46 3.30
CA ALA A 80 0.87 20.26 2.14
C ALA A 80 1.88 21.38 1.78
N SER A 81 2.79 21.75 2.70
CA SER A 81 3.79 22.78 2.45
C SER A 81 4.95 22.32 1.55
N PHE A 82 5.15 21.00 1.40
CA PHE A 82 6.18 20.43 0.53
C PHE A 82 5.68 20.35 -0.93
N PRO A 83 6.24 21.13 -1.87
CA PRO A 83 5.74 21.23 -3.24
C PRO A 83 5.93 19.94 -4.06
N ASP A 84 6.93 19.15 -3.69
CA ASP A 84 7.41 17.91 -4.27
C ASP A 84 6.78 16.64 -3.67
N LEU A 85 5.99 16.78 -2.59
CA LEU A 85 5.33 15.66 -1.92
C LEU A 85 3.85 15.54 -2.34
N ARG A 86 3.43 14.34 -2.74
CA ARG A 86 2.03 14.02 -3.02
C ARG A 86 1.62 12.71 -2.37
N ALA A 87 0.36 12.60 -1.97
CA ALA A 87 -0.21 11.37 -1.48
C ALA A 87 -1.58 11.07 -2.11
N LEU A 88 -1.74 9.85 -2.60
CA LEU A 88 -2.99 9.27 -3.07
C LEU A 88 -3.47 8.24 -2.05
N HIS A 89 -4.62 8.48 -1.42
CA HIS A 89 -5.22 7.56 -0.47
C HIS A 89 -6.40 6.80 -1.09
N VAL A 90 -6.20 5.52 -1.37
CA VAL A 90 -7.26 4.61 -1.78
C VAL A 90 -8.08 4.22 -0.56
N ARG A 91 -9.40 4.48 -0.61
CA ARG A 91 -10.35 4.20 0.49
C ARG A 91 -11.49 3.34 0.01
N ASN A 92 -11.72 2.20 0.68
CA ASN A 92 -12.80 1.29 0.36
C ASN A 92 -14.05 1.63 1.18
N ALA A 93 -15.20 1.64 0.52
CA ALA A 93 -16.48 1.88 1.15
C ALA A 93 -16.73 0.85 2.27
N GLY A 94 -17.06 1.35 3.47
CA GLY A 94 -17.35 0.54 4.64
C GLY A 94 -16.13 -0.07 5.34
N ASP A 95 -14.90 0.23 4.90
CA ASP A 95 -13.70 0.03 5.73
C ASP A 95 -13.64 1.11 6.80
N VAL A 96 -13.50 0.67 8.05
CA VAL A 96 -13.49 1.55 9.22
C VAL A 96 -12.08 2.00 9.60
N VAL A 97 -11.03 1.29 9.17
CA VAL A 97 -9.65 1.61 9.56
C VAL A 97 -9.24 3.03 9.16
N PRO A 98 -9.59 3.54 7.96
CA PRO A 98 -9.32 4.92 7.59
C PRO A 98 -10.08 5.99 8.38
N LEU A 99 -10.88 5.60 9.39
CA LEU A 99 -11.58 6.52 10.29
C LEU A 99 -10.87 6.65 11.65
N TYR A 100 -9.79 5.90 11.87
CA TYR A 100 -9.05 5.88 13.13
C TYR A 100 -7.69 6.56 13.00
N PRO A 101 -7.22 7.27 14.05
CA PRO A 101 -7.99 7.68 15.22
C PRO A 101 -9.08 8.73 14.86
N PRO A 102 -10.25 8.71 15.52
CA PRO A 102 -11.38 9.57 15.12
C PRO A 102 -11.34 10.99 15.69
N ILE A 103 -10.49 11.27 16.70
CA ILE A 103 -10.44 12.57 17.40
C ILE A 103 -9.01 13.09 17.33
N GLY A 104 -8.84 14.31 16.81
CA GLY A 104 -7.56 15.02 16.77
C GLY A 104 -6.58 14.54 15.70
N TYR A 105 -6.97 13.57 14.88
CA TYR A 105 -6.17 13.06 13.77
C TYR A 105 -6.95 13.19 12.46
N VAL A 106 -6.22 13.51 11.39
CA VAL A 106 -6.82 13.78 10.07
C VAL A 106 -6.15 12.98 8.97
N ASP A 107 -6.85 12.84 7.84
CA ASP A 107 -6.26 12.35 6.60
C ASP A 107 -5.38 13.44 5.97
N ALA A 108 -4.07 13.19 5.97
CA ALA A 108 -3.05 14.08 5.40
C ALA A 108 -2.86 13.90 3.89
N ALA A 109 -3.49 12.89 3.28
CA ALA A 109 -3.32 12.64 1.85
C ALA A 109 -3.79 13.81 0.98
N THR A 110 -3.07 14.07 -0.11
CA THR A 110 -3.40 15.14 -1.06
C THR A 110 -4.73 14.90 -1.76
N VAL A 111 -5.01 13.64 -2.12
CA VAL A 111 -6.23 13.25 -2.81
C VAL A 111 -6.68 11.87 -2.36
N VAL A 112 -8.00 11.68 -2.32
CA VAL A 112 -8.63 10.40 -2.00
C VAL A 112 -9.15 9.76 -3.29
N LEU A 113 -8.81 8.49 -3.50
CA LEU A 113 -9.41 7.64 -4.52
C LEU A 113 -10.44 6.70 -3.86
N PRO A 114 -11.75 7.00 -3.93
CA PRO A 114 -12.76 6.11 -3.39
C PRO A 114 -12.92 4.87 -4.27
N VAL A 115 -13.00 3.71 -3.63
CA VAL A 115 -13.43 2.45 -4.25
C VAL A 115 -14.58 1.84 -3.46
N ASP A 116 -15.43 1.06 -4.12
CA ASP A 116 -16.49 0.31 -3.46
C ASP A 116 -16.48 -1.14 -3.92
N THR A 117 -15.80 -1.97 -3.13
CA THR A 117 -15.74 -3.43 -3.32
C THR A 117 -17.10 -4.11 -3.12
N GLY A 118 -18.04 -3.46 -2.43
CA GLY A 118 -19.43 -3.89 -2.29
C GLY A 118 -20.16 -4.07 -3.62
N ARG A 119 -19.73 -3.35 -4.65
CA ARG A 119 -20.30 -3.39 -6.01
C ARG A 119 -19.77 -4.54 -6.87
N SER A 120 -18.73 -5.22 -6.41
CA SER A 120 -18.14 -6.33 -7.14
C SER A 120 -19.13 -7.51 -7.27
N PRO A 121 -19.40 -8.02 -8.49
CA PRO A 121 -20.21 -9.22 -8.66
C PRO A 121 -19.48 -10.49 -8.19
N TYR A 122 -18.18 -10.39 -7.89
CA TYR A 122 -17.30 -11.50 -7.51
C TYR A 122 -17.27 -11.75 -5.99
N LEU A 123 -17.37 -10.69 -5.18
CA LEU A 123 -17.16 -10.76 -3.74
C LEU A 123 -18.45 -11.12 -2.97
N LYS A 124 -18.30 -11.82 -1.84
CA LYS A 124 -19.40 -12.13 -0.91
C LYS A 124 -20.02 -10.84 -0.38
N GLN A 125 -21.35 -10.82 -0.27
CA GLN A 125 -22.11 -9.72 0.33
C GLN A 125 -23.07 -10.26 1.41
N PRO A 126 -23.18 -9.58 2.57
CA PRO A 126 -22.40 -8.40 2.97
C PRO A 126 -20.93 -8.74 3.26
N GLY A 127 -20.00 -7.84 2.90
CA GLY A 127 -18.58 -7.98 3.27
C GLY A 127 -18.35 -7.81 4.79
N THR A 128 -17.34 -8.48 5.33
CA THR A 128 -16.87 -8.38 6.73
C THR A 128 -15.80 -7.28 6.91
N VAL A 129 -15.51 -6.88 8.15
CA VAL A 129 -14.41 -5.94 8.47
C VAL A 129 -13.09 -6.40 7.84
N GLN A 130 -12.74 -7.68 7.97
CA GLN A 130 -11.53 -8.25 7.37
C GLN A 130 -11.54 -8.12 5.85
N THR A 131 -12.62 -8.49 5.17
CA THR A 131 -12.67 -8.44 3.70
C THR A 131 -12.69 -7.01 3.16
N ARG A 132 -13.28 -6.05 3.88
CA ARG A 132 -13.28 -4.64 3.49
C ARG A 132 -11.92 -3.99 3.69
N HIS A 133 -11.16 -4.43 4.69
CA HIS A 133 -9.81 -3.94 4.97
C HIS A 133 -8.70 -4.73 4.25
N ASN A 134 -9.01 -5.84 3.58
CA ASN A 134 -8.01 -6.69 2.92
C ASN A 134 -7.39 -5.98 1.70
N LEU A 135 -6.06 -5.97 1.60
CA LEU A 135 -5.34 -5.31 0.50
C LEU A 135 -5.70 -5.87 -0.89
N GLU A 136 -5.84 -7.18 -1.03
CA GLU A 136 -6.18 -7.78 -2.32
C GLU A 136 -7.61 -7.43 -2.76
N CYS A 137 -8.53 -7.27 -1.81
CA CYS A 137 -9.87 -6.70 -2.05
C CYS A 137 -9.78 -5.22 -2.48
N TYR A 138 -8.92 -4.41 -1.85
CA TYR A 138 -8.65 -3.03 -2.26
C TYR A 138 -8.18 -2.95 -3.71
N LEU A 139 -7.18 -3.75 -4.08
CA LEU A 139 -6.64 -3.82 -5.43
C LEU A 139 -7.68 -4.36 -6.43
N HIS A 140 -8.54 -5.29 -6.01
CA HIS A 140 -9.71 -5.72 -6.80
C HIS A 140 -10.69 -4.56 -7.03
N GLY A 141 -10.94 -3.75 -6.01
CA GLY A 141 -11.72 -2.52 -6.11
C GLY A 141 -11.13 -1.55 -7.13
N VAL A 142 -9.83 -1.26 -7.03
CA VAL A 142 -9.11 -0.39 -8.01
C VAL A 142 -9.20 -0.95 -9.43
N ALA A 143 -9.09 -2.26 -9.59
CA ALA A 143 -9.11 -2.90 -10.90
C ALA A 143 -10.47 -2.85 -11.62
N GLY A 144 -11.59 -2.62 -10.91
CA GLY A 144 -12.89 -2.69 -11.55
C GLY A 144 -14.03 -1.82 -11.05
N PHE A 145 -13.86 -1.01 -10.00
CA PHE A 145 -14.88 -0.06 -9.59
C PHE A 145 -14.94 1.12 -10.59
N GLN A 146 -16.11 1.36 -11.17
CA GLN A 146 -16.32 2.36 -12.23
C GLN A 146 -16.79 3.73 -11.68
N GLY A 147 -16.46 4.04 -10.42
CA GLY A 147 -16.93 5.25 -9.75
C GLY A 147 -18.37 5.14 -9.21
N ALA A 148 -18.80 6.16 -8.46
CA ALA A 148 -20.08 6.16 -7.75
C ALA A 148 -21.30 6.03 -8.67
N GLY A 149 -21.25 6.65 -9.86
CA GLY A 149 -22.30 6.55 -10.88
C GLY A 149 -22.17 5.34 -11.83
N GLY A 150 -21.03 4.64 -11.79
CA GLY A 150 -20.73 3.50 -12.69
C GLY A 150 -21.29 2.19 -12.17
N GLY A 151 -20.75 1.05 -12.62
CA GLY A 151 -20.98 -0.27 -12.04
C GLY A 151 -19.67 -0.90 -11.52
N PHE A 152 -19.50 -2.19 -11.76
CA PHE A 152 -18.22 -2.87 -11.54
C PHE A 152 -17.86 -3.71 -12.77
N LYS A 153 -16.72 -3.42 -13.36
CA LYS A 153 -16.16 -4.13 -14.52
C LYS A 153 -14.64 -4.05 -14.42
N LEU A 154 -13.97 -5.19 -14.41
CA LEU A 154 -12.50 -5.23 -14.43
C LEU A 154 -11.98 -4.62 -15.73
N GLU A 155 -11.14 -3.60 -15.63
CA GLU A 155 -10.48 -2.95 -16.79
C GLU A 155 -9.04 -3.43 -17.00
N VAL A 156 -8.56 -4.27 -16.08
CA VAL A 156 -7.26 -4.95 -16.19
C VAL A 156 -7.45 -6.44 -15.99
N ASP A 157 -6.60 -7.23 -16.64
CA ASP A 157 -6.59 -8.69 -16.47
C ASP A 157 -5.98 -9.04 -15.11
N ARG A 158 -6.84 -9.14 -14.10
CA ARG A 158 -6.47 -9.40 -12.71
C ARG A 158 -7.29 -10.56 -12.17
N ASP A 159 -6.59 -11.60 -11.73
CA ASP A 159 -7.21 -12.79 -11.16
C ASP A 159 -8.03 -12.45 -9.91
N VAL A 160 -9.32 -12.78 -9.96
CA VAL A 160 -10.22 -12.63 -8.81
C VAL A 160 -9.80 -13.53 -7.64
N ALA A 161 -9.09 -14.63 -7.89
CA ALA A 161 -8.60 -15.56 -6.87
C ALA A 161 -7.66 -14.90 -5.83
N LEU A 162 -7.01 -13.79 -6.19
CA LEU A 162 -6.06 -13.09 -5.32
C LEU A 162 -6.73 -12.56 -4.04
N VAL A 163 -8.02 -12.21 -4.09
CA VAL A 163 -8.74 -11.69 -2.90
C VAL A 163 -8.87 -12.72 -1.78
N ASN A 164 -8.69 -14.01 -2.08
CA ASN A 164 -8.69 -15.09 -1.10
C ASN A 164 -7.31 -15.42 -0.51
N LYS A 165 -6.24 -14.66 -0.83
CA LYS A 165 -4.90 -14.90 -0.26
C LYS A 165 -4.93 -14.98 1.27
N GLY A 166 -5.58 -14.02 1.92
CA GLY A 166 -5.69 -13.90 3.38
C GLY A 166 -7.10 -13.62 3.87
N ALA A 167 -8.11 -14.03 3.10
CA ALA A 167 -9.52 -13.88 3.45
C ALA A 167 -10.39 -14.95 2.76
N ASP A 168 -11.65 -15.03 3.17
CA ASP A 168 -12.72 -15.73 2.45
C ASP A 168 -13.66 -14.71 1.79
N ALA A 169 -13.19 -14.09 0.71
CA ALA A 169 -13.81 -12.91 0.11
C ALA A 169 -14.61 -13.21 -1.17
N LEU A 170 -14.26 -14.23 -1.96
CA LEU A 170 -14.99 -14.61 -3.18
C LEU A 170 -16.29 -15.37 -2.89
N LYS A 171 -17.34 -15.15 -3.68
CA LYS A 171 -18.56 -15.98 -3.63
C LYS A 171 -18.24 -17.46 -3.83
N ASP A 172 -18.94 -18.34 -3.12
CA ASP A 172 -18.69 -19.79 -3.10
C ASP A 172 -18.81 -20.48 -4.47
N LYS A 173 -19.52 -19.86 -5.42
CA LYS A 173 -19.58 -20.33 -6.82
C LYS A 173 -18.21 -20.31 -7.53
N TYR A 174 -17.26 -19.53 -7.03
CA TYR A 174 -15.88 -19.55 -7.46
C TYR A 174 -15.11 -20.48 -6.52
N PRO A 175 -14.67 -21.67 -6.97
CA PRO A 175 -14.10 -22.70 -6.12
C PRO A 175 -12.63 -22.41 -5.74
N VAL A 176 -12.36 -21.21 -5.23
CA VAL A 176 -11.05 -20.77 -4.77
C VAL A 176 -10.99 -20.92 -3.25
N PRO A 177 -10.10 -21.76 -2.69
CA PRO A 177 -9.98 -21.92 -1.25
C PRO A 177 -9.72 -20.59 -0.53
N PRO A 178 -10.34 -20.33 0.62
CA PRO A 178 -10.05 -19.14 1.42
C PRO A 178 -8.69 -19.26 2.11
N ASN A 179 -8.05 -18.13 2.38
CA ASN A 179 -6.75 -18.05 3.07
C ASN A 179 -5.68 -18.97 2.47
N TRP A 180 -5.64 -19.06 1.14
CA TRP A 180 -4.79 -20.03 0.45
C TRP A 180 -3.30 -19.68 0.52
N HIS A 181 -2.95 -18.41 0.80
CA HIS A 181 -1.57 -17.97 0.81
C HIS A 181 -0.86 -18.45 2.07
N VAL A 182 -0.16 -19.57 1.93
CA VAL A 182 0.69 -20.16 2.97
C VAL A 182 1.95 -20.72 2.31
N ILE A 183 3.09 -20.53 2.96
CA ILE A 183 4.35 -21.12 2.52
C ILE A 183 4.29 -22.65 2.59
N ASN A 184 4.96 -23.32 1.65
CA ASN A 184 4.90 -24.76 1.49
C ASN A 184 5.25 -25.47 2.81
N ASN A 185 4.38 -26.39 3.26
CA ASN A 185 4.48 -27.08 4.56
C ASN A 185 4.70 -26.14 5.77
N LYS A 186 4.28 -24.87 5.68
CA LYS A 186 4.56 -23.85 6.71
C LYS A 186 6.06 -23.73 7.05
N SER A 187 6.91 -23.75 6.02
CA SER A 187 8.37 -23.66 6.13
C SER A 187 9.04 -24.88 6.77
N MET A 188 8.29 -25.97 6.98
CA MET A 188 8.89 -27.23 7.38
C MET A 188 9.59 -27.85 6.17
N VAL A 189 10.88 -28.15 6.32
CA VAL A 189 11.71 -28.78 5.29
C VAL A 189 12.26 -30.08 5.85
N ARG A 190 12.23 -31.14 5.03
CA ARG A 190 12.84 -32.42 5.36
C ARG A 190 14.31 -32.39 4.94
N ASP A 191 15.21 -32.56 5.91
CA ASP A 191 16.64 -32.58 5.70
C ASP A 191 17.10 -33.93 5.08
N SER A 192 18.38 -34.00 4.68
CA SER A 192 19.02 -35.21 4.15
C SER A 192 18.96 -36.41 5.11
N ASP A 193 18.99 -36.14 6.42
CA ASP A 193 18.94 -37.16 7.47
C ASP A 193 17.50 -37.63 7.76
N GLY A 194 16.52 -37.14 6.99
CA GLY A 194 15.12 -37.53 7.06
C GLY A 194 14.30 -36.81 8.14
N HIS A 195 14.92 -35.97 8.97
CA HIS A 195 14.25 -35.14 9.99
C HIS A 195 13.60 -33.89 9.38
N TRP A 196 12.54 -33.40 10.01
CA TRP A 196 11.87 -32.15 9.64
C TRP A 196 12.35 -31.01 10.52
N LYS A 197 12.75 -29.88 9.91
CA LYS A 197 13.14 -28.66 10.62
C LYS A 197 12.39 -27.45 10.07
N LEU A 198 12.17 -26.48 10.94
CA LEU A 198 11.64 -25.18 10.55
C LEU A 198 12.74 -24.39 9.87
N ARG A 199 12.51 -23.99 8.61
CA ARG A 199 13.38 -23.09 7.83
C ARG A 199 12.55 -21.92 7.34
N ASP A 200 12.19 -21.05 8.27
CA ASP A 200 11.33 -19.89 8.07
C ASP A 200 12.10 -18.57 7.89
N PHE A 201 13.44 -18.65 7.75
CA PHE A 201 14.30 -17.52 7.43
C PHE A 201 15.38 -17.91 6.41
N GLU A 202 15.80 -16.92 5.63
CA GLU A 202 17.01 -17.00 4.81
C GLU A 202 18.16 -16.35 5.61
N GLU A 203 19.32 -17.00 5.65
CA GLU A 203 20.54 -16.36 6.18
C GLU A 203 21.02 -15.34 5.13
N THR A 204 20.92 -14.06 5.47
CA THR A 204 21.43 -12.92 4.68
C THR A 204 22.82 -12.52 5.07
#